data_AF-A0A1A8E8Z7-F1
#
_entry.id   AF-A0A1A8E8Z7-F1
#
_cell.length_a   1.000
_cell.length_b   1.000
_cell.length_c   1.000
_cell.angle_alpha   90.00
_cell.angle_beta   90.00
_cell.angle_gamma   90.00
#
_symmetry.space_group_name_H-M   'P 1'
#
loop_
_entity.id
_entity.type
_entity.pdbx_description
1 polymer ?
#
loop_
_entity_poly.entity_id
_entity_poly.type
_entity_poly.pdbx_seq_one_letter_code
_entity_poly.pdbx_strand_id
1 'polypeptide(L)' 'KIHASALIIGELSENPSHWSSVRSLDQWLKEQGIPGIQGVDTRCLTKKIREKGTMLGKLVVDGTSEDSI' A
#
# COMPACT_ATOMS: atom_id res chain seq x y z
N LYS A 1 -9.20 -12.31 2.42
CA LYS A 1 -9.73 -10.92 2.31
C LYS A 1 -8.69 -9.99 2.94
N ILE A 2 -8.39 -8.85 2.31
CA ILE A 2 -7.47 -7.86 2.87
C ILE A 2 -8.25 -6.94 3.82
N HIS A 3 -7.76 -6.74 5.04
CA HIS A 3 -8.39 -5.86 6.04
C HIS A 3 -7.74 -4.47 6.12
N ALA A 4 -6.49 -4.35 5.66
CA ALA A 4 -5.80 -3.07 5.61
C ALA A 4 -6.47 -2.16 4.57
N SER A 5 -6.61 -0.88 4.90
CA SER A 5 -7.21 0.11 3.99
C SER A 5 -6.32 0.47 2.80
N ALA A 6 -5.00 0.35 2.96
CA ALA A 6 -4.02 0.64 1.91
C ALA A 6 -2.69 -0.07 2.21
N LEU A 7 -1.84 -0.21 1.19
CA LEU A 7 -0.48 -0.75 1.31
C LEU A 7 0.58 0.26 0.83
N ILE A 8 1.62 0.48 1.62
CA ILE A 8 2.75 1.36 1.29
C ILE A 8 4.04 0.52 1.30
N ILE A 9 4.76 0.48 0.19
CA ILE A 9 5.98 -0.32 0.04
C ILE A 9 7.12 0.50 -0.58
N GLY A 10 8.35 0.03 -0.33
CA GLY A 10 9.54 0.58 -0.99
C GLY A 10 9.63 0.13 -2.44
N GLU A 11 9.57 -1.18 -2.66
CA GLU A 11 9.69 -1.79 -3.98
C GLU A 11 8.75 -3.00 -4.08
N LEU A 12 8.10 -3.15 -5.24
CA LEU A 12 7.26 -4.29 -5.55
C LEU A 12 8.04 -5.34 -6.34
N SER A 13 7.89 -6.61 -5.99
CA SER A 13 8.33 -7.71 -6.85
C SER A 13 7.32 -7.93 -7.97
N GLU A 14 7.70 -7.55 -9.19
CA GLU A 14 6.86 -7.75 -10.38
C GLU A 14 6.68 -9.24 -10.73
N ASN A 15 7.74 -10.02 -10.52
CA ASN A 15 7.80 -11.45 -10.87
C ASN A 15 8.01 -12.31 -9.61
N PRO A 16 6.93 -12.68 -8.90
CA PRO A 16 7.05 -13.54 -7.72
C PRO A 16 7.50 -14.95 -8.13
N SER A 17 8.56 -15.45 -7.48
CA SER A 17 9.14 -16.77 -7.77
C SER A 17 8.94 -17.73 -6.59
N HIS A 18 7.69 -18.14 -6.36
CA HIS A 18 7.36 -19.11 -5.32
C HIS A 18 6.45 -20.21 -5.87
N TRP A 19 6.68 -21.46 -5.48
CA TRP A 19 5.97 -22.63 -6.01
C TRP A 19 4.46 -22.60 -5.76
N SER A 20 4.02 -21.89 -4.70
CA SER A 20 2.61 -21.68 -4.35
C SER A 20 2.07 -20.32 -4.78
N SER A 21 2.83 -19.54 -5.57
CA SER A 21 2.36 -18.25 -6.06
C SER A 21 1.26 -18.47 -7.09
N VAL A 22 0.06 -18.03 -6.77
CA VAL A 22 -1.11 -18.11 -7.67
C VAL A 22 -1.33 -16.81 -8.44
N ARG A 23 -0.92 -15.68 -7.85
CA ARG A 23 -1.07 -14.33 -8.41
C ARG A 23 -0.05 -13.37 -7.81
N SER A 24 0.20 -12.26 -8.50
CA SER A 24 1.05 -11.18 -7.97
C SER A 24 0.34 -10.41 -6.85
N LEU A 25 1.13 -9.72 -6.03
CA LEU A 25 0.60 -8.84 -4.98
C LEU A 25 -0.25 -7.71 -5.57
N ASP A 26 0.20 -7.11 -6.68
CA ASP A 26 -0.54 -6.05 -7.39
C ASP A 26 -1.90 -6.56 -7.89
N GLN A 27 -1.92 -7.74 -8.51
CA GLN A 27 -3.16 -8.36 -8.96
C GLN A 27 -4.13 -8.60 -7.80
N TRP A 28 -3.61 -9.09 -6.66
CA TRP A 28 -4.44 -9.34 -5.49
C TRP A 28 -5.04 -8.05 -4.89
N LEU A 29 -4.27 -6.97 -4.85
CA LEU A 29 -4.73 -5.66 -4.37
C LEU A 29 -5.83 -5.10 -5.28
N LYS A 30 -5.64 -5.15 -6.60
CA LYS A 30 -6.63 -4.72 -7.60
C LYS A 30 -7.95 -5.49 -7.48
N GLU A 31 -7.88 -6.82 -7.35
CA GLU A 31 -9.07 -7.67 -7.18
C GLU A 31 -9.85 -7.39 -5.88
N GLN A 32 -9.19 -6.85 -4.85
CA GLN A 32 -9.83 -6.48 -3.58
C GLN A 32 -10.18 -4.99 -3.49
N GLY A 33 -9.85 -4.19 -4.52
CA GLY A 33 -10.06 -2.74 -4.51
C GLY A 33 -9.24 -2.00 -3.45
N ILE A 34 -8.08 -2.56 -3.05
CA ILE A 34 -7.22 -1.94 -2.03
C ILE A 34 -6.15 -1.08 -2.73
N PRO A 35 -6.06 0.22 -2.42
CA PRO A 35 -5.04 1.09 -2.98
C PRO A 35 -3.65 0.74 -2.44
N GLY A 36 -2.64 0.91 -3.29
CA GLY A 36 -1.24 0.74 -2.93
C GLY A 36 -0.33 1.77 -3.58
N ILE A 37 0.78 2.09 -2.91
CA ILE A 37 1.84 2.96 -3.43
C ILE A 37 3.20 2.30 -3.25
N GLN A 38 4.05 2.40 -4.28
CA GLN A 38 5.43 1.94 -4.28
C GLN A 38 6.41 3.09 -4.50
N GLY A 39 7.70 2.87 -4.23
CA GLY A 39 8.74 3.89 -4.38
C GLY A 39 8.80 4.88 -3.20
N VAL A 40 8.12 4.57 -2.09
CA VAL A 40 8.13 5.42 -0.90
C VAL A 40 9.32 5.06 -0.02
N ASP A 41 10.02 6.07 0.51
CA ASP A 41 10.98 5.85 1.60
C ASP A 41 10.22 5.49 2.89
N THR A 42 9.92 4.19 3.01
CA THR A 42 9.24 3.62 4.18
C THR A 42 10.07 3.77 5.44
N ARG A 43 11.41 3.86 5.35
CA ARG A 43 12.28 4.08 6.52
C ARG A 43 12.08 5.47 7.10
N CYS A 44 12.00 6.49 6.25
CA CYS A 44 11.68 7.86 6.68
C CYS A 44 10.28 7.92 7.31
N LEU A 45 9.29 7.30 6.66
CA LEU A 45 7.92 7.22 7.17
C LEU A 45 7.85 6.55 8.56
N THR A 46 8.48 5.38 8.72
CA THR A 46 8.50 4.66 10.01
C THR A 46 9.20 5.46 11.10
N LYS A 47 10.31 6.16 10.80
CA LYS A 47 10.97 7.04 11.78
C LYS A 47 10.03 8.14 12.27
N LYS A 48 9.33 8.81 11.34
CA LYS A 48 8.38 9.89 11.65
C LYS A 48 7.22 9.40 12.52
N ILE A 49 6.65 8.22 12.22
CA ILE A 49 5.59 7.62 13.04
C ILE A 49 6.13 7.25 14.42
N ARG A 50 7.32 6.67 14.53
CA ARG A 50 7.89 6.29 15.83
C ARG A 50 8.16 7.49 16.74
N GLU A 51 8.62 8.61 16.18
CA GLU A 51 8.91 9.83 16.93
C GLU A 51 7.64 10.55 17.39
N LYS A 52 6.58 10.54 16.57
CA LYS A 52 5.32 11.25 16.86
C LYS A 52 4.25 10.39 17.52
N GLY A 53 4.40 9.07 17.51
CA GLY A 53 3.39 8.11 17.94
C GLY A 53 2.35 7.82 16.85
N THR A 54 1.16 7.38 17.27
CA THR A 54 0.07 7.06 16.35
C THR A 54 -0.33 8.29 15.53
N MET A 55 -0.36 8.13 14.20
CA MET A 55 -0.73 9.18 13.26
C MET A 55 -1.85 8.69 12.35
N LEU A 56 -2.82 9.55 12.09
CA LEU A 56 -3.78 9.34 11.00
C LEU A 56 -3.07 9.58 9.65
N GLY A 57 -3.44 8.80 8.64
CA GLY A 57 -2.91 8.91 7.28
C GLY A 57 -3.99 8.62 6.26
N LYS A 58 -3.88 9.27 5.09
CA LYS A 58 -4.74 9.05 3.93
C LYS A 58 -3.86 8.85 2.71
N LEU A 59 -4.20 7.87 1.87
CA LEU A 59 -3.61 7.70 0.55
C LEU A 59 -4.59 8.29 -0.47
N VAL A 60 -4.13 9.26 -1.26
CA VAL A 60 -4.92 9.93 -2.29
C VAL A 60 -4.26 9.65 -3.64
N VAL A 61 -5.04 9.16 -4.58
CA VAL A 61 -4.61 8.95 -5.97
C VAL A 61 -5.20 10.09 -6.80
N ASP A 62 -4.40 10.67 -7.68
CA ASP A 62 -4.83 11.75 -8.57
C ASP A 62 -6.10 11.35 -9.34
N GLY A 63 -7.11 12.22 -9.32
CA GLY A 63 -8.42 11.97 -9.93
C GLY A 63 -9.46 11.33 -9.01
N THR A 64 -9.15 11.05 -7.75
CA THR A 64 -10.16 10.65 -6.75
C THR A 64 -10.92 11.89 -6.27
N SER A 65 -12.22 11.98 -6.55
CA SER A 65 -13.09 13.07 -6.09
C SER A 65 -13.08 13.19 -4.57
N GLU A 66 -12.86 14.41 -4.06
CA GLU A 66 -12.75 14.70 -2.62
C GLU A 66 -14.04 14.38 -1.83
N ASP A 67 -15.16 14.19 -2.53
CA ASP A 67 -16.51 14.04 -1.96
C ASP A 67 -16.91 12.60 -1.56
N SER A 68 -16.02 11.61 -1.69
CA SER A 68 -16.27 10.22 -1.24
C SER A 68 -15.53 9.87 0.05
N ILE A 69 -15.58 10.78 1.04
CA ILE A 69 -15.02 10.62 2.39
C ILE A 69 -16.12 10.23 3.37
#